data_AF-A0A2H3T359-F1
#
_entry.id   AF-A0A2H3T359-F1
#
_cell.length_a   1.000
_cell.length_b   1.000
_cell.length_c   1.000
_cell.angle_alpha   90.00
_cell.angle_beta   90.00
_cell.angle_gamma   90.00
#
_symmetry.space_group_name_H-M   'P 1'
#
loop_
_entity.id
_entity.type
_entity.pdbx_description
1 polymer ?
#
loop_
_entity_poly.entity_id
_entity_poly.type
_entity_poly.pdbx_seq_one_letter_code
_entity_poly.pdbx_strand_id
1 'polypeptide(L)'
;MDVDAWLDKFYTADATVQYANSPARSVMDAREMFKAIWAKFDGLEHDVIHVDYVSPCIYHRCDVRYLVRGDDPKTQKIKVPALATMLMKRDENGNLKSYKMEVFIDPSPVFARISEKGL
;
A
#
# COMPACT_ATOMS: atom_id res chain seq x y z
N MET A 1 10.17 2.22 -7.26
CA MET A 1 10.08 1.20 -6.20
C MET A 1 9.83 -0.13 -6.89
N ASP A 2 10.57 -1.18 -6.56
CA ASP A 2 10.40 -2.50 -7.18
C ASP A 2 9.20 -3.21 -6.52
N VAL A 3 8.07 -3.25 -7.23
CA VAL A 3 6.82 -3.88 -6.73
C VAL A 3 7.03 -5.37 -6.50
N ASP A 4 7.75 -6.04 -7.39
CA ASP A 4 7.92 -7.49 -7.34
C ASP A 4 8.75 -7.88 -6.11
N ALA A 5 9.88 -7.19 -5.90
CA ALA A 5 10.72 -7.41 -4.73
C ALA A 5 9.98 -7.10 -3.40
N TRP A 6 9.13 -6.07 -3.37
CA TRP A 6 8.34 -5.76 -2.18
C TRP A 6 7.31 -6.87 -1.89
N LEU A 7 6.57 -7.30 -2.90
CA LEU A 7 5.55 -8.33 -2.74
C LEU A 7 6.15 -9.66 -2.27
N ASP A 8 7.23 -10.11 -2.91
CA ASP A 8 7.85 -11.40 -2.62
C ASP A 8 8.50 -11.44 -1.23
N LYS A 9 9.04 -10.29 -0.79
CA LYS A 9 9.68 -10.17 0.53
C LYS A 9 8.65 -10.12 1.66
N PHE A 10 7.58 -9.33 1.49
CA PHE A 10 6.68 -9.02 2.59
C PHE A 10 5.51 -10.02 2.74
N TYR A 11 5.03 -10.60 1.63
CA TYR A 11 3.85 -11.46 1.65
C TYR A 11 4.18 -12.94 1.52
N THR A 12 3.29 -13.78 2.05
CA THR A 12 3.24 -15.19 1.68
C THR A 12 2.58 -15.36 0.31
N ALA A 13 2.86 -16.47 -0.38
CA ALA A 13 2.35 -16.70 -1.75
C ALA A 13 0.81 -16.76 -1.82
N ASP A 14 0.17 -17.18 -0.73
CA ASP A 14 -1.28 -17.27 -0.55
C ASP A 14 -1.91 -15.99 0.02
N ALA A 15 -1.15 -14.91 0.16
CA ALA A 15 -1.62 -13.72 0.86
C ALA A 15 -2.75 -13.00 0.13
N THR A 16 -3.59 -12.31 0.91
CA THR A 16 -4.65 -11.46 0.40
C THR A 16 -4.44 -10.00 0.79
N VAL A 17 -4.86 -9.09 -0.10
CA VAL A 17 -4.87 -7.64 0.15
C VAL A 17 -6.25 -7.09 -0.12
N GLN A 18 -6.74 -6.29 0.82
CA GLN A 18 -7.90 -5.42 0.66
C GLN A 18 -7.45 -3.97 0.71
N TYR A 19 -7.80 -3.18 -0.30
CA TYR A 19 -7.46 -1.76 -0.36
C TYR A 19 -8.73 -0.90 -0.39
N ALA A 20 -8.89 -0.04 0.61
CA ALA A 20 -10.09 0.74 0.86
C ALA A 20 -11.33 -0.18 0.87
N ASN A 21 -12.38 0.21 0.14
CA ASN A 21 -13.63 -0.53 0.00
C ASN A 21 -13.60 -1.54 -1.17
N SER A 22 -12.45 -1.79 -1.79
CA SER A 22 -12.35 -2.78 -2.86
C SER A 22 -12.47 -4.20 -2.29
N PRO A 23 -13.03 -5.17 -3.03
CA PRO A 23 -13.00 -6.57 -2.62
C PRO A 23 -11.57 -7.05 -2.37
N ALA A 24 -11.38 -7.89 -1.35
CA ALA A 24 -10.10 -8.54 -1.12
C ALA A 24 -9.70 -9.40 -2.33
N ARG A 25 -8.41 -9.40 -2.67
CA ARG A 25 -7.83 -10.16 -3.79
C ARG A 25 -6.56 -10.85 -3.36
N SER A 26 -6.14 -11.89 -4.09
CA SER A 26 -4.82 -12.46 -3.89
C SER A 26 -3.74 -11.42 -4.23
N VAL A 27 -2.59 -11.49 -3.56
CA VAL A 27 -1.43 -10.64 -3.88
C VAL A 27 -0.96 -10.87 -5.31
N MET A 28 -1.10 -12.09 -5.83
CA MET A 28 -0.75 -12.43 -7.20
C MET A 28 -1.62 -11.67 -8.22
N ASP A 29 -2.94 -11.62 -8.00
CA ASP A 29 -3.86 -10.89 -8.86
C ASP A 29 -3.67 -9.37 -8.74
N ALA A 30 -3.28 -8.89 -7.54
CA ALA A 30 -3.07 -7.47 -7.28
C ALA A 30 -1.73 -6.94 -7.82
N ARG A 31 -0.78 -7.82 -8.21
CA ARG A 31 0.58 -7.44 -8.63
C ARG A 31 0.60 -6.45 -9.79
N GLU A 32 -0.07 -6.78 -10.89
CA GLU A 32 -0.10 -5.91 -12.08
C GLU A 32 -0.89 -4.63 -11.82
N MET A 33 -1.91 -4.70 -10.97
CA MET A 33 -2.63 -3.51 -10.50
C MET A 33 -1.70 -2.57 -9.72
N PHE A 34 -0.86 -3.10 -8.82
CA PHE A 34 0.13 -2.30 -8.09
C PHE A 34 1.17 -1.67 -9.00
N LYS A 35 1.67 -2.42 -10.00
CA LYS A 35 2.58 -1.86 -11.01
C LYS A 35 1.93 -0.72 -11.79
N ALA A 36 0.71 -0.94 -12.28
CA ALA A 36 -0.02 0.06 -13.05
C ALA A 36 -0.30 1.33 -12.24
N ILE A 37 -0.74 1.21 -10.98
CA ILE A 37 -1.05 2.38 -10.15
C ILE A 37 0.22 3.10 -9.66
N TRP A 38 1.28 2.37 -9.28
CA TRP A 38 2.54 3.00 -8.85
C TRP A 38 3.26 3.71 -9.99
N ALA A 39 3.09 3.22 -11.22
CA ALA A 39 3.55 3.93 -12.41
C ALA A 39 2.84 5.29 -12.62
N LYS A 40 1.80 5.65 -11.86
CA LYS A 40 1.16 6.98 -11.94
C LYS A 40 1.74 8.00 -10.95
N PHE A 41 2.71 7.60 -10.12
CA PHE A 41 3.31 8.46 -9.10
C PHE A 41 4.79 8.73 -9.39
N ASP A 42 5.22 9.97 -9.15
CA ASP A 42 6.64 10.32 -9.03
C ASP A 42 7.14 10.12 -7.59
N GLY A 43 6.22 10.02 -6.61
CA GLY A 43 6.56 9.77 -5.22
C GLY A 43 5.41 9.16 -4.41
N LEU A 44 5.76 8.26 -3.50
CA LEU A 44 4.85 7.67 -2.52
C LEU A 44 5.66 7.45 -1.23
N GLU A 45 5.31 8.20 -0.18
CA GLU A 45 5.99 8.18 1.12
C GLU A 45 4.97 7.90 2.23
N HIS A 46 5.40 7.19 3.27
CA HIS A 46 4.59 6.98 4.48
C HIS A 46 5.20 7.76 5.64
N ASP A 47 4.46 8.72 6.19
CA ASP A 47 4.78 9.35 7.45
C ASP A 47 4.19 8.50 8.56
N VAL A 48 5.01 7.61 9.12
CA VAL A 48 4.59 6.69 10.18
C VAL A 48 4.25 7.48 11.44
N ILE A 49 3.00 7.38 11.89
CA ILE A 49 2.55 7.99 13.15
C ILE A 49 2.73 7.00 14.29
N HIS A 50 2.32 5.76 14.07
CA HIS A 50 2.43 4.71 15.07
C HIS A 50 2.40 3.31 14.44
N VAL A 51 3.15 2.40 15.05
CA VAL A 51 3.16 0.96 14.72
C VAL A 51 3.10 0.14 16.00
N ASP A 52 2.05 -0.67 16.12
CA ASP A 52 1.91 -1.67 17.18
C ASP A 52 2.04 -3.07 16.58
N TYR A 53 2.63 -3.98 17.35
CA TYR A 53 2.58 -5.42 17.07
C TYR A 53 1.91 -6.13 18.24
N VAL A 54 0.65 -6.54 18.04
CA VAL A 54 -0.11 -7.36 18.97
C VAL A 54 -0.32 -8.70 18.27
N SER A 55 0.57 -9.65 18.58
CA SER A 55 0.66 -10.92 17.86
C SER A 55 -0.72 -11.57 17.64
N PRO A 56 -1.06 -11.97 16.40
CA PRO A 56 -0.20 -11.99 15.21
C PRO A 56 -0.31 -10.74 14.31
N CYS A 57 -0.92 -9.64 14.76
CA CYS A 57 -1.27 -8.49 13.93
C CYS A 57 -0.32 -7.31 14.13
N ILE A 58 0.12 -6.70 13.03
CA ILE A 58 0.70 -5.35 13.02
C ILE A 58 -0.41 -4.35 12.73
N TYR A 59 -0.47 -3.26 13.50
CA TYR A 59 -1.30 -2.08 13.24
C TYR A 59 -0.38 -0.95 12.84
N HIS A 60 -0.52 -0.44 11.62
CA HIS A 60 0.34 0.59 11.06
C HIS A 60 -0.49 1.82 10.68
N ARG A 61 -0.44 2.86 11.52
CA ARG A 61 -1.07 4.15 11.27
C ARG A 61 -0.03 5.10 10.66
N CYS A 62 -0.32 5.62 9.49
CA CYS A 62 0.55 6.57 8.80
C CYS A 62 -0.26 7.57 7.98
N ASP A 63 0.32 8.73 7.71
CA ASP A 63 -0.19 9.58 6.64
C ASP A 63 0.60 9.29 5.36
N VAL A 64 -0.10 8.90 4.31
CA VAL A 64 0.51 8.60 3.01
C VAL A 64 0.58 9.88 2.20
N ARG A 65 1.78 10.20 1.70
CA ARG A 65 2.03 11.33 0.81
C ARG A 65 2.24 10.83 -0.60
N TYR A 66 1.32 11.19 -1.48
CA TYR A 66 1.36 10.88 -2.90
C TYR A 66 1.82 12.11 -3.69
N LEU A 67 2.68 11.88 -4.68
CA LEU A 67 3.01 12.83 -5.72
C LEU A 67 2.65 12.19 -7.07
N VAL A 68 1.56 12.65 -7.68
CA VAL A 68 1.13 12.17 -9.00
C VAL A 68 2.15 12.62 -10.04
N ARG A 69 2.35 11.81 -11.08
CA ARG A 69 3.34 12.08 -12.11
C ARG A 69 3.18 13.48 -12.70
N GLY A 70 4.28 14.22 -12.75
CA GLY A 70 4.34 15.59 -13.27
C GLY A 70 3.72 16.65 -12.35
N ASP A 71 3.47 16.34 -11.07
CA ASP A 71 3.11 17.34 -10.06
C ASP A 71 4.35 18.03 -9.47
N ASP A 72 4.18 19.29 -9.08
CA ASP A 72 5.20 20.04 -8.35
C ASP A 72 5.34 19.47 -6.93
N PRO A 73 6.51 18.91 -6.57
CA PRO A 73 6.73 18.31 -5.26
C PRO A 73 6.62 19.28 -4.08
N LYS A 74 6.65 20.61 -4.32
CA LYS A 74 6.54 21.63 -3.27
C LYS A 74 5.10 22.00 -2.93
N THR A 75 4.19 21.91 -3.90
CA THR A 75 2.84 22.51 -3.77
C THR A 75 1.70 21.51 -4.01
N GLN A 76 1.96 20.36 -4.62
CA GLN A 76 0.92 19.45 -5.12
C GLN A 76 0.97 18.04 -4.48
N LYS A 77 1.71 17.86 -3.39
CA LYS A 77 1.67 16.60 -2.63
C LYS A 77 0.29 16.41 -1.99
N ILE A 78 -0.30 15.24 -2.22
CA ILE A 78 -1.58 14.85 -1.63
C ILE A 78 -1.27 14.04 -0.37
N LYS A 79 -1.86 14.43 0.75
CA LYS A 79 -1.73 13.73 2.03
C LYS A 79 -3.03 13.05 2.40
N VAL A 80 -2.99 11.74 2.62
CA VAL A 80 -4.17 10.94 2.99
C VAL A 80 -3.87 10.12 4.24
N PRO A 81 -4.69 10.21 5.31
CA PRO A 81 -4.53 9.34 6.47
C PRO A 81 -4.88 7.90 6.12
N ALA A 82 -4.08 6.95 6.59
CA ALA A 82 -4.32 5.52 6.37
C ALA A 82 -4.01 4.70 7.63
N LEU A 83 -4.72 3.58 7.76
CA LEU A 83 -4.41 2.51 8.71
C LEU A 83 -4.28 1.21 7.93
N ALA A 84 -3.21 0.46 8.15
CA ALA A 84 -3.08 -0.91 7.66
C ALA A 84 -3.08 -1.89 8.83
N THR A 85 -3.88 -2.96 8.73
CA THR A 85 -3.74 -4.15 9.57
C THR A 85 -3.06 -5.23 8.75
N MET A 86 -2.09 -5.92 9.36
CA MET A 86 -1.31 -6.96 8.69
C MET A 86 -1.21 -8.17 9.60
N LEU A 87 -1.86 -9.28 9.22
CA LEU A 87 -1.73 -10.54 9.93
C LEU A 87 -0.47 -11.26 9.47
N MET A 88 0.41 -11.56 10.42
CA MET A 88 1.74 -12.07 10.19
C MET A 88 1.83 -13.55 10.55
N LYS A 89 2.58 -14.33 9.76
CA LYS A 89 2.99 -15.70 10.07
C LYS A 89 4.46 -15.89 9.71
N ARG A 90 5.13 -16.87 10.32
CA ARG A 90 6.47 -17.27 9.87
C ARG A 90 6.34 -18.23 8.69
N ASP A 91 7.15 -18.04 7.65
CA ASP A 91 7.29 -19.02 6.58
C ASP A 91 8.19 -20.21 6.99
N GLU A 92 8.37 -21.17 6.09
CA GLU A 92 9.22 -22.36 6.31
C GLU A 92 10.68 -22.02 6.63
N ASN A 93 11.14 -20.84 6.21
CA ASN A 93 12.49 -20.34 6.46
C ASN A 93 12.55 -19.45 7.73
N GLY A 94 11.45 -19.34 8.48
CA GLY A 94 11.36 -18.57 9.72
C GLY A 94 11.14 -17.06 9.52
N ASN A 95 10.98 -16.57 8.29
CA ASN A 95 10.77 -15.15 8.00
C ASN A 95 9.35 -14.72 8.37
N LEU A 96 9.20 -13.59 9.05
CA LEU A 96 7.89 -13.02 9.35
C LEU A 96 7.31 -12.36 8.09
N LYS A 97 6.19 -12.90 7.60
CA LYS A 97 5.51 -12.45 6.37
C LYS A 97 4.03 -12.24 6.62
N SER A 98 3.43 -11.30 5.89
CA SER A 98 2.00 -11.03 5.94
C SER A 98 1.24 -12.03 5.05
N TYR A 99 0.17 -12.62 5.58
CA TYR A 99 -0.76 -13.45 4.80
C TYR A 99 -2.11 -12.77 4.57
N LYS A 100 -2.37 -11.66 5.26
CA LYS A 100 -3.54 -10.82 5.05
C LYS A 100 -3.21 -9.38 5.38
N MET A 101 -3.46 -8.47 4.45
CA MET A 101 -3.39 -7.02 4.69
C MET A 101 -4.71 -6.36 4.36
N GLU A 102 -5.18 -5.49 5.24
CA GLU A 102 -6.33 -4.62 5.00
C GLU A 102 -5.89 -3.18 5.17
N VAL A 103 -6.10 -2.35 4.15
CA VAL A 103 -5.72 -0.94 4.15
C VAL A 103 -6.98 -0.08 4.16
N PHE A 104 -7.19 0.61 5.26
CA PHE A 104 -8.25 1.59 5.47
C PHE A 104 -7.73 2.96 5.09
N ILE A 105 -8.20 3.48 3.95
CA ILE A 105 -7.78 4.73 3.35
C ILE A 105 -8.92 5.27 2.48
N ASP A 106 -9.04 6.60 2.37
CA ASP A 106 -9.88 7.24 1.35
C ASP A 106 -9.01 7.63 0.13
N PRO A 107 -9.02 6.87 -0.96
CA PRO A 107 -8.16 7.14 -2.10
C PRO A 107 -8.77 8.17 -3.06
N SER A 108 -9.98 8.68 -2.80
CA SER A 108 -10.72 9.59 -3.68
C SER A 108 -9.89 10.81 -4.12
N PRO A 109 -9.16 11.51 -3.23
CA PRO A 109 -8.35 12.66 -3.64
C PRO A 109 -7.23 12.30 -4.62
N VAL A 110 -6.63 11.12 -4.45
CA VAL A 110 -5.52 10.65 -5.30
C VAL A 110 -6.05 10.26 -6.68
N PHE A 111 -7.17 9.53 -6.74
CA PHE A 111 -7.77 9.14 -8.02
C PHE A 111 -8.34 10.34 -8.79
N ALA A 112 -8.91 11.33 -8.10
CA ALA A 112 -9.33 12.58 -8.73
C ALA A 112 -8.13 13.27 -9.41
N ARG A 113 -6.99 13.39 -8.71
CA ARG A 113 -5.79 14.00 -9.28
C ARG A 113 -5.20 13.23 -10.46
N ILE A 114 -5.18 11.90 -10.38
CA ILE A 114 -4.77 11.04 -11.50
C ILE A 114 -5.66 11.31 -12.73
N SER A 115 -6.97 11.41 -12.53
CA SER A 115 -7.92 11.71 -13.60
C SER A 115 -7.71 13.11 -14.20
N GLU A 116 -7.45 14.13 -13.39
CA GLU A 116 -7.14 15.49 -13.87
C GLU A 116 -5.88 15.53 -14.75
N LYS A 117 -4.94 14.62 -14.51
CA LYS A 117 -3.70 14.48 -15.29
C LYS A 117 -3.86 13.61 -16.54
N GLY A 118 -5.02 12.98 -16.74
CA GLY A 118 -5.28 12.08 -17.85
C GLY A 118 -4.46 10.78 -17.78
N LEU A 119 -4.16 10.30 -16.57
CA LEU A 119 -3.32 9.12 -16.32
C LEU A 119 -4.10 7.85 -16.02
#